data_AF-A0A9W7GT75-F1
#
_entry.id   AF-A0A9W7GT75-F1
#
_cell.length_a   1.000
_cell.length_b   1.000
_cell.length_c   1.000
_cell.angle_alpha   90.00
_cell.angle_beta   90.00
_cell.angle_gamma   90.00
#
_symmetry.space_group_name_H-M   'P 1'
#
loop_
_entity.id
_entity.type
_entity.pdbx_description
1 polymer ?
#
loop_
_entity_poly.entity_id
_entity_poly.type
_entity_poly.pdbx_seq_one_letter_code
_entity_poly.pdbx_strand_id
1 'polypeptide(L)' 'MRLFIKSNDYVLWDVVEDGPTIPMKRDKKGRLVPKTRAEMIDEDRRRLQVNDKALHIIFCALGPDMYVKMAYCTSEKEV' A
#
# COMPACT_ATOMS: atom_id res chain seq x y z
N MET A 1 -12.03 2.95 12.28
CA MET A 1 -10.64 2.79 11.82
C MET A 1 -9.91 4.10 11.58
N ARG A 2 -10.51 5.08 10.86
CA ARG A 2 -9.92 6.40 10.59
C ARG A 2 -9.29 7.09 11.81
N LEU A 3 -10.05 7.28 12.90
CA LEU A 3 -9.53 7.95 14.11
C LEU A 3 -8.37 7.19 14.76
N PHE A 4 -8.41 5.86 14.76
CA PHE A 4 -7.37 5.00 15.32
C PHE A 4 -6.07 5.01 14.50
N ILE A 5 -6.17 4.96 13.16
CA ILE A 5 -4.99 5.05 12.29
C ILE A 5 -4.37 6.44 12.42
N LYS A 6 -5.19 7.51 12.33
CA LYS A 6 -4.73 8.90 12.48
C LYS A 6 -4.08 9.18 13.83
N SER A 7 -4.58 8.58 14.92
CA SER A 7 -3.98 8.75 16.25
C SER A 7 -2.68 7.98 16.44
N ASN A 8 -2.44 6.94 15.65
CA ASN A 8 -1.20 6.16 15.69
C ASN A 8 -0.12 6.76 14.78
N ASP A 9 -0.48 7.05 13.54
CA ASP A 9 0.45 7.57 12.54
C ASP A 9 -0.33 8.18 11.37
N TYR A 10 -0.15 9.49 11.17
CA TYR A 10 -0.83 10.20 10.09
C TYR A 10 -0.33 9.76 8.70
N VAL A 11 0.94 9.34 8.59
CA VAL A 11 1.50 8.84 7.33
C VAL A 11 0.85 7.52 6.92
N LEU A 12 0.43 6.69 7.89
CA LEU A 12 -0.35 5.50 7.58
C LEU A 12 -1.74 5.85 7.07
N TRP A 13 -2.37 6.91 7.59
CA TRP A 13 -3.66 7.36 7.08
C TRP A 13 -3.54 7.83 5.63
N ASP A 14 -2.48 8.58 5.29
CA ASP A 14 -2.24 9.05 3.92
C ASP A 14 -2.12 7.86 2.95
N VAL A 15 -1.42 6.79 3.33
CA VAL A 15 -1.32 5.57 2.50
C VAL A 15 -2.66 4.85 2.34
N VAL A 16 -3.55 4.91 3.33
CA VAL A 16 -4.90 4.32 3.21
C VAL A 16 -5.80 5.16 2.30
N GLU A 17 -5.62 6.49 2.29
CA GLU A 17 -6.40 7.42 1.48
C GLU A 17 -5.91 7.48 0.03
N ASP A 18 -4.59 7.60 -0.18
CA ASP A 18 -3.96 7.73 -1.50
C ASP A 18 -3.63 6.39 -2.16
N GLY A 19 -3.62 5.31 -1.36
CA GLY A 19 -3.23 3.97 -1.78
C GLY A 19 -1.72 3.68 -1.61
N PRO A 20 -1.32 2.41 -1.80
CA PRO A 20 0.05 1.98 -1.60
C PRO A 20 0.99 2.64 -2.62
N THR A 21 2.07 3.23 -2.12
CA THR A 21 3.11 3.77 -3.01
C THR A 21 3.90 2.65 -3.67
N ILE A 22 4.01 2.69 -5.00
CA ILE A 22 4.86 1.78 -5.78
C ILE A 22 6.14 2.52 -6.19
N PRO A 23 7.33 2.03 -5.81
CA PRO A 23 8.59 2.61 -6.27
C PRO A 23 8.72 2.52 -7.79
N MET A 24 8.79 3.67 -8.46
CA MET A 24 8.91 3.79 -9.92
C MET A 24 10.26 4.34 -10.35
N LYS A 25 10.72 3.97 -11.54
CA LYS A 25 11.88 4.53 -12.25
C LYS A 25 11.48 4.90 -13.68
N ARG A 26 12.27 5.77 -14.34
CA ARG A 26 12.14 5.97 -15.79
C ARG A 26 12.99 4.95 -16.54
N ASP A 27 12.40 4.27 -17.52
CA ASP A 27 13.14 3.38 -18.42
C ASP A 27 13.94 4.17 -19.47
N LYS A 28 14.71 3.47 -20.31
CA LYS A 28 15.50 4.08 -21.40
C LYS A 28 14.64 4.83 -22.43
N LYS A 29 13.33 4.60 -22.45
CA LYS A 29 12.35 5.27 -23.32
C LYS A 29 11.59 6.39 -22.59
N GLY A 30 12.01 6.73 -21.36
CA GLY A 30 11.42 7.80 -20.54
C GLY A 30 10.10 7.41 -19.84
N ARG A 31 9.63 6.17 -19.99
CA ARG A 31 8.37 5.68 -19.40
C ARG A 31 8.57 5.35 -17.93
N LEU A 32 7.56 5.64 -17.10
CA LEU A 32 7.55 5.21 -15.70
C LEU A 32 7.27 3.71 -15.63
N VAL A 33 8.18 2.96 -15.02
CA VAL A 33 8.08 1.52 -14.80
C VAL A 33 8.43 1.20 -13.34
N PRO A 34 7.86 0.14 -12.74
CA PRO A 34 8.23 -0.26 -11.38
C PRO A 34 9.72 -0.56 -11.25
N LYS A 35 10.32 -0.18 -10.12
CA LYS A 35 11.69 -0.57 -9.76
C LYS A 35 11.73 -2.07 -9.46
N THR A 36 12.81 -2.73 -9.87
CA THR A 36 13.10 -4.08 -9.41
C THR A 36 13.63 -4.06 -7.98
N ARG A 37 13.62 -5.21 -7.29
CA ARG A 37 14.14 -5.31 -5.92
C ARG A 37 15.60 -4.89 -5.77
N ALA A 38 16.42 -5.11 -6.81
CA ALA A 38 17.84 -4.71 -6.83
C ALA A 38 18.03 -3.19 -6.97
N GLU A 39 17.04 -2.47 -7.50
CA GLU A 39 17.10 -1.03 -7.75
C GLU A 39 16.44 -0.21 -6.63
N MET A 40 15.79 -0.89 -5.67
CA MET A 40 15.17 -0.24 -4.53
C MET A 40 16.23 0.31 -3.59
N ILE A 41 16.16 1.61 -3.36
CA ILE A 41 16.96 2.30 -2.34
C ILE A 41 16.25 2.22 -0.98
N ASP A 42 16.92 2.64 0.09
CA ASP A 42 16.38 2.53 1.45
C ASP A 42 15.10 3.35 1.63
N GLU A 43 14.97 4.47 0.94
CA GLU A 43 13.73 5.25 0.94
C GLU A 43 12.55 4.47 0.32
N ASP A 44 12.79 3.75 -0.79
CA ASP A 44 11.76 2.91 -1.42
C ASP A 44 11.30 1.82 -0.44
N ARG A 45 12.27 1.18 0.24
CA ARG A 45 12.00 0.15 1.26
C ARG A 45 11.20 0.72 2.43
N ARG A 46 11.54 1.92 2.90
CA ARG A 46 10.82 2.59 3.99
C ARG A 46 9.36 2.86 3.60
N ARG A 47 9.11 3.31 2.36
CA ARG A 47 7.74 3.52 1.85
C ARG A 47 6.95 2.21 1.76
N LEU A 48 7.58 1.13 1.30
CA LEU A 48 6.94 -0.19 1.28
C LEU A 48 6.60 -0.70 2.69
N GLN A 49 7.48 -0.50 3.66
CA GLN A 49 7.20 -0.88 5.07
C GLN A 49 6.00 -0.12 5.64
N VAL A 50 5.82 1.15 5.28
CA VAL A 50 4.64 1.93 5.66
C VAL A 50 3.39 1.35 5.02
N ASN A 51 3.43 0.97 3.73
CA ASN A 51 2.31 0.28 3.07
C ASN A 51 1.93 -1.02 3.80
N ASP A 52 2.92 -1.87 4.11
CA ASP A 52 2.70 -3.14 4.78
C ASP A 52 2.12 -2.94 6.19
N LYS A 53 2.61 -1.93 6.93
CA LYS A 53 2.09 -1.59 8.25
C LYS A 53 0.64 -1.09 8.19
N ALA A 54 0.29 -0.28 7.20
CA ALA A 54 -1.08 0.18 6.99
C ALA A 54 -2.02 -1.00 6.70
N LEU A 55 -1.62 -1.89 5.79
CA LEU A 55 -2.36 -3.11 5.48
C LEU A 55 -2.53 -4.03 6.69
N HIS A 56 -1.48 -4.21 7.49
CA HIS A 56 -1.54 -5.02 8.71
C HIS A 56 -2.52 -4.45 9.74
N ILE A 57 -2.54 -3.13 9.95
CA ILE A 57 -3.49 -2.49 10.87
C ILE A 57 -4.93 -2.62 10.36
N ILE A 58 -5.15 -2.46 9.05
CA ILE A 58 -6.47 -2.67 8.45
C ILE A 58 -6.90 -4.13 8.66
N PHE A 59 -6.01 -5.10 8.38
CA PHE A 59 -6.26 -6.53 8.57
C PHE A 59 -6.67 -6.83 10.02
N CYS A 60 -5.89 -6.37 10.99
CA CYS A 60 -6.16 -6.58 12.40
C CYS A 60 -7.48 -5.92 12.85
N ALA A 61 -7.84 -4.77 12.28
CA ALA A 61 -9.05 -4.05 12.64
C ALA A 61 -10.33 -4.62 12.00
N LEU A 62 -10.24 -5.24 10.83
CA LEU A 62 -11.37 -5.88 10.13
C LEU A 62 -11.57 -7.33 10.52
N GLY A 63 -10.50 -8.01 10.95
CA GLY A 63 -10.47 -9.46 11.08
C GLY A 63 -10.30 -10.17 9.75
N PRO A 64 -9.92 -11.47 9.77
CA PRO A 64 -9.57 -12.24 8.58
C PRO A 64 -10.73 -12.36 7.57
N ASP A 65 -11.97 -12.53 8.05
CA ASP A 65 -13.13 -12.77 7.18
C ASP A 65 -13.50 -11.54 6.33
N MET A 66 -13.50 -10.35 6.94
CA MET A 66 -13.76 -9.10 6.22
C MET A 66 -12.60 -8.71 5.30
N TYR A 67 -11.36 -9.01 5.69
CA TYR A 67 -10.20 -8.76 4.85
C TYR A 67 -10.21 -9.60 3.57
N VAL A 68 -10.47 -10.91 3.67
CA VAL A 68 -10.59 -11.79 2.49
C VAL A 68 -11.61 -11.19 1.53
N LYS A 69 -12.78 -10.78 2.03
CA LYS A 69 -13.80 -10.15 1.18
C LYS A 69 -13.29 -8.88 0.47
N MET A 70 -12.57 -7.99 1.15
CA MET A 70 -12.02 -6.78 0.51
C MET A 70 -10.83 -7.06 -0.43
N ALA A 71 -9.95 -7.99 -0.09
CA ALA A 71 -8.79 -8.34 -0.91
C ALA A 71 -9.23 -8.93 -2.27
N TYR A 72 -10.22 -9.82 -2.26
CA TYR A 72 -10.76 -10.43 -3.47
C TYR A 72 -11.70 -9.51 -4.27
N CYS A 73 -12.32 -8.51 -3.61
CA CYS A 73 -13.14 -7.49 -4.30
C CYS A 73 -12.35 -6.54 -5.22
N THR A 74 -11.01 -6.62 -5.27
CA THR A 74 -10.22 -5.91 -6.30
C THR A 74 -10.34 -6.55 -7.70
N SER A 75 -11.06 -7.67 -7.85
CA SER A 75 -11.30 -8.34 -9.15
C SER A 75 -12.72 -8.21 -9.71
N GLU A 76 -13.67 -7.56 -9.02
CA GLU A 76 -15.06 -7.43 -9.50
C GLU A 76 -15.33 -6.07 -10.17
N LYS A 77 -14.71 -5.88 -11.34
CA LYS A 77 -15.27 -5.06 -12.43
C LYS A 77 -14.99 -5.73 -13.78
N GLU A 78 -15.49 -6.95 -13.94
CA GLU A 78 -15.85 -7.51 -15.25
C GLU A 78 -17.22 -8.17 -15.12
N VAL A 79 -18.29 -7.38 -15.27
CA VAL A 79 -19.49 -7.66 -16.08
C VAL A 79 -20.08 -6.33 -16.54
#